data_AF-A0A815RLA0-F1
#
_entry.id   AF-A0A815RLA0-F1
#
_cell.length_a   1.000
_cell.length_b   1.000
_cell.length_c   1.000
_cell.angle_alpha   90.00
_cell.angle_beta   90.00
_cell.angle_gamma   90.00
#
_symmetry.space_group_name_H-M   'P 1'
#
loop_
_entity.id
_entity.type
_entity.pdbx_description
1 polymer ?
#
loop_
_entity_poly.entity_id
_entity_poly.type
_entity_poly.pdbx_seq_one_letter_code
_entity_poly.pdbx_strand_id
1 'polypeptide(L)'
;MLTWTCTGSGKSGLYTNYYRHRDNCNCCTPELEEEKQKTNGREANQRPWSEWKRTDTSCIQHTGHDVEQVQELYSLLPPHTLWYLKHYHSEPYIASKLNISQPAVNYFLSAVVDILHSCVYPAFVSLPADLANRRTPHGPQQDHKLIVDSTFIAIHEPHDSEQRKEYYHAKSPTNYAIKVQVARDFRHRIVHVSECYHGSVHDITVLRESGLLEHVEESVQIIGDKAYLGEEYVVTPRKKPRGRELTQEDKDFNCDINSARAAIENINQRLKTYAILGGVYRGRVDDFHKKTKIIQVVAALCNLSLNKHPIRR
;
A
#
# COMPACT_ATOMS: atom_id res chain seq x y z
N MET A 1 -20.39 37.83 18.33
CA MET A 1 -21.05 38.55 17.22
C MET A 1 -20.05 39.57 16.70
N LEU A 2 -19.33 39.24 15.64
CA LEU A 2 -18.50 40.14 14.84
C LEU A 2 -18.35 39.45 13.48
N THR A 3 -19.18 39.90 12.54
CA THR A 3 -19.22 39.52 11.13
C THR A 3 -18.14 40.26 10.36
N TRP A 4 -17.45 39.58 9.44
CA TRP A 4 -16.82 40.24 8.29
C TRP A 4 -17.11 39.46 7.01
N THR A 5 -17.59 40.24 6.04
CA THR A 5 -18.04 39.88 4.71
C THR A 5 -16.88 39.69 3.75
N CYS A 6 -17.05 38.74 2.83
CA CYS A 6 -16.17 38.47 1.71
C CYS A 6 -16.57 39.35 0.52
N THR A 7 -15.64 40.14 -0.02
CA THR A 7 -15.77 40.78 -1.33
C THR A 7 -14.53 40.44 -2.15
N GLY A 8 -14.74 39.73 -3.25
CA GLY A 8 -13.67 39.15 -4.07
C GLY A 8 -13.08 40.09 -5.12
N SER A 9 -11.98 39.65 -5.71
CA SER A 9 -11.62 39.97 -7.10
C SER A 9 -10.52 39.01 -7.60
N GLY A 10 -10.84 38.28 -8.67
CA GLY A 10 -10.01 38.16 -9.86
C GLY A 10 -8.56 37.64 -9.77
N LYS A 11 -8.42 36.35 -10.15
CA LYS A 11 -7.44 35.77 -11.07
C LYS A 11 -5.93 35.70 -10.72
N SER A 12 -5.45 34.48 -10.99
CA SER A 12 -4.16 34.07 -11.56
C SER A 12 -2.89 34.10 -10.70
N GLY A 13 -2.31 32.90 -10.55
CA GLY A 13 -0.88 32.72 -10.77
C GLY A 13 -0.05 32.34 -9.53
N LEU A 14 0.56 31.15 -9.62
CA LEU A 14 1.83 30.76 -9.00
C LEU A 14 1.82 30.49 -7.48
N TYR A 15 1.61 29.21 -7.15
CA TYR A 15 2.01 28.64 -5.86
C TYR A 15 3.54 28.69 -5.73
N THR A 16 4.03 29.67 -4.99
CA THR A 16 5.32 29.62 -4.30
C THR A 16 5.02 29.79 -2.81
N ASN A 17 5.18 28.72 -2.02
CA ASN A 17 5.07 28.83 -0.57
C ASN A 17 6.46 28.69 0.06
N TYR A 18 6.91 29.85 0.54
CA TYR A 18 7.94 30.07 1.53
C TYR A 18 7.76 29.17 2.76
N TYR A 19 8.83 28.48 3.16
CA TYR A 19 8.98 27.96 4.52
C TYR A 19 9.26 29.14 5.46
N ARG A 20 8.32 29.44 6.37
CA ARG A 20 8.63 30.14 7.62
C ARG A 20 8.71 29.10 8.74
N HIS A 21 9.91 28.96 9.27
CA HIS A 21 10.15 28.40 10.60
C HIS A 21 9.25 29.08 11.63
N ARG A 22 8.63 28.29 12.49
CA ARG A 22 8.22 28.73 13.83
C ARG A 22 8.61 27.64 14.82
N ASP A 23 9.66 27.96 15.54
CA ASP A 23 10.07 27.32 16.78
C ASP A 23 9.04 27.60 17.91
N ASN A 24 9.15 26.78 18.96
CA ASN A 24 8.53 26.91 20.28
C ASN A 24 7.05 26.52 20.45
N CYS A 25 6.85 25.28 20.89
CA CYS A 25 5.84 24.99 21.92
C CYS A 25 6.43 23.98 22.93
N ASN A 26 6.94 24.51 24.04
CA ASN A 26 7.30 23.78 25.26
C ASN A 26 6.03 23.50 26.05
N CYS A 27 5.42 22.33 25.87
CA CYS A 27 4.39 21.77 26.76
C CYS A 27 4.31 20.26 26.46
N CYS A 28 4.64 19.43 27.46
CA CYS A 28 4.58 17.95 27.50
C CYS A 28 5.94 17.23 27.47
N THR A 29 6.69 17.33 28.58
CA THR A 29 7.56 16.25 29.05
C THR A 29 6.77 15.32 29.97
N PRO A 30 6.86 13.99 29.79
CA PRO A 30 6.78 13.06 30.91
C PRO A 30 8.14 12.39 31.14
N GLU A 31 8.57 12.44 32.39
CA GLU A 31 9.74 11.78 32.95
C GLU A 31 9.70 10.27 32.69
N LEU A 32 10.85 9.70 32.30
CA LEU A 32 11.06 8.26 32.24
C LEU A 32 11.55 7.80 33.63
N GLU A 33 10.66 7.17 34.40
CA GLU A 33 11.05 6.32 35.52
C GLU A 33 11.60 4.99 34.98
N GLU A 34 12.84 4.67 35.34
CA GLU A 34 13.47 3.37 35.07
C GLU A 34 12.81 2.27 35.90
N GLU A 35 11.90 1.51 35.30
CA GLU A 35 11.43 0.25 35.88
C GLU A 35 12.27 -0.92 35.35
N LYS A 36 13.26 -1.35 36.15
CA LYS A 36 14.00 -2.60 35.95
C LYS A 36 13.08 -3.79 36.22
N GLN A 37 12.47 -4.36 35.20
CA GLN A 37 11.87 -5.69 35.28
C GLN A 37 12.78 -6.75 34.66
N LYS A 38 13.29 -7.62 35.53
CA LYS A 38 13.90 -8.90 35.18
C LYS A 38 12.82 -9.81 34.59
N THR A 39 12.95 -10.20 33.33
CA THR A 39 12.27 -11.38 32.79
C THR A 39 13.28 -12.35 32.21
N ASN A 40 13.26 -13.55 32.78
CA ASN A 40 14.09 -14.69 32.41
C ASN A 40 13.70 -15.21 31.01
N GLY A 41 14.71 -15.45 30.18
CA GLY A 41 14.83 -16.66 29.39
C GLY A 41 13.89 -16.84 28.20
N ARG A 42 14.30 -16.29 27.05
CA ARG A 42 14.48 -16.98 25.75
C ARG A 42 15.00 -15.95 24.75
N GLU A 43 16.32 -15.86 24.65
CA GLU A 43 17.01 -15.02 23.66
C GLU A 43 16.68 -15.51 22.25
N ALA A 44 15.86 -14.75 21.52
CA ALA A 44 15.82 -14.84 20.08
C ALA A 44 17.14 -14.25 19.57
N ASN A 45 17.95 -15.10 18.94
CA ASN A 45 19.27 -14.80 18.38
C ASN A 45 19.21 -13.57 17.45
N GLN A 46 19.45 -12.38 17.99
CA GLN A 46 19.66 -11.16 17.22
C GLN A 46 21.10 -11.19 16.70
N ARG A 47 21.28 -11.74 15.50
CA ARG A 47 22.58 -11.63 14.82
C ARG A 47 22.83 -10.18 14.45
N PRO A 48 23.97 -9.58 14.86
CA PRO A 48 24.37 -8.26 14.40
C PRO A 48 24.50 -8.24 12.88
N TRP A 49 24.22 -7.08 12.27
CA TRP A 49 24.30 -6.86 10.80
C TRP A 49 25.64 -7.31 10.18
N SER A 50 26.73 -7.38 10.96
CA SER A 50 28.05 -7.84 10.53
C SER A 50 28.14 -9.33 10.17
N GLU A 51 27.22 -10.17 10.65
CA GLU A 51 27.26 -11.63 10.44
C GLU A 51 26.53 -12.11 9.18
N TRP A 52 25.71 -11.27 8.55
CA TRP A 52 25.05 -11.57 7.26
C TRP A 52 26.01 -11.50 6.06
N LYS A 53 27.29 -11.17 6.27
CA LYS A 53 28.33 -11.06 5.22
C LYS A 53 28.77 -12.40 4.59
N ARG A 54 28.14 -13.53 4.92
CA ARG A 54 28.44 -14.84 4.31
C ARG A 54 27.18 -15.53 3.79
N THR A 55 26.62 -15.01 2.71
CA THR A 55 25.70 -15.78 1.85
C THR A 55 26.16 -15.65 0.42
N ASP A 56 26.82 -16.71 -0.05
CA ASP A 56 27.05 -17.15 -1.42
C ASP A 56 27.10 -16.06 -2.51
N THR A 57 28.26 -15.43 -2.66
CA THR A 57 28.60 -14.49 -3.75
C THR A 57 28.94 -15.19 -5.08
N SER A 58 28.59 -16.48 -5.24
CA SER A 58 28.98 -17.27 -6.41
C SER A 58 28.38 -16.79 -7.74
N CYS A 59 27.37 -15.92 -7.71
CA CYS A 59 26.79 -15.28 -8.89
C CYS A 59 27.41 -13.91 -9.25
N ILE A 60 28.36 -13.38 -8.46
CA ILE A 60 29.14 -12.20 -8.83
C ILE A 60 30.42 -12.68 -9.50
N GLN A 61 30.32 -12.97 -10.81
CA GLN A 61 31.51 -13.25 -11.61
C GLN A 61 32.40 -12.00 -11.64
N HIS A 62 33.66 -12.24 -11.25
CA HIS A 62 34.77 -11.32 -11.08
C HIS A 62 34.78 -10.09 -12.00
N THR A 63 34.54 -8.92 -11.40
CA THR A 63 35.32 -7.71 -11.69
C THR A 63 35.88 -7.23 -10.36
N GLY A 64 37.19 -6.99 -10.29
CA GLY A 64 37.90 -6.61 -9.07
C GLY A 64 37.50 -5.23 -8.57
N HIS A 65 36.31 -5.11 -8.00
CA HIS A 65 35.86 -3.89 -7.34
C HIS A 65 36.30 -3.90 -5.88
N ASP A 66 36.89 -2.77 -5.48
CA ASP A 66 37.34 -2.51 -4.12
C ASP A 66 36.20 -2.68 -3.11
N VAL A 67 36.48 -3.24 -1.93
CA VAL A 67 35.46 -3.52 -0.90
C VAL A 67 34.73 -2.23 -0.48
N GLU A 68 35.41 -1.09 -0.56
CA GLU A 68 34.83 0.24 -0.34
C GLU A 68 33.80 0.63 -1.41
N GLN A 69 34.05 0.35 -2.69
CA GLN A 69 33.10 0.62 -3.78
C GLN A 69 31.83 -0.21 -3.64
N VAL A 70 31.99 -1.47 -3.20
CA VAL A 70 30.86 -2.36 -2.92
C VAL A 70 30.02 -1.82 -1.76
N GLN A 71 30.65 -1.35 -0.69
CA GLN A 71 29.95 -0.82 0.48
C GLN A 71 29.26 0.53 0.19
N GLU A 72 29.86 1.38 -0.65
CA GLU A 72 29.24 2.60 -1.15
C GLU A 72 28.00 2.30 -1.99
N LEU A 73 28.08 1.32 -2.90
CA LEU A 73 26.92 0.84 -3.67
C LEU A 73 25.80 0.36 -2.73
N TYR A 74 26.09 -0.48 -1.74
CA TYR A 74 25.06 -0.94 -0.78
C TYR A 74 24.38 0.19 0.01
N SER A 75 25.07 1.29 0.28
CA SER A 75 24.47 2.46 0.93
C SER A 75 23.54 3.27 0.02
N LEU A 76 23.84 3.30 -1.28
CA LEU A 76 23.07 4.03 -2.28
C LEU A 76 21.87 3.23 -2.80
N LEU A 77 21.95 1.90 -2.80
CA LEU A 77 20.93 1.04 -3.42
C LEU A 77 19.53 1.17 -2.79
N PRO A 78 19.33 1.15 -1.46
CA PRO A 78 17.99 1.31 -0.89
C PRO A 78 17.33 2.65 -1.23
N PRO A 79 18.00 3.82 -1.12
CA PRO A 79 17.47 5.09 -1.63
C PRO A 79 17.07 5.04 -3.11
N HIS A 80 17.87 4.41 -3.97
CA HIS A 80 17.56 4.29 -5.40
C HIS A 80 16.39 3.35 -5.67
N THR A 81 16.21 2.28 -4.88
CA THR A 81 15.01 1.43 -4.96
C THR A 81 13.76 2.20 -4.57
N LEU A 82 13.78 2.96 -3.47
CA LEU A 82 12.64 3.80 -3.07
C LEU A 82 12.33 4.86 -4.13
N TRP A 83 13.37 5.45 -4.73
CA TRP A 83 13.26 6.40 -5.82
C TRP A 83 12.67 5.74 -7.09
N TYR A 84 13.09 4.52 -7.43
CA TYR A 84 12.52 3.72 -8.51
C TYR A 84 11.05 3.40 -8.26
N LEU A 85 10.66 2.97 -7.06
CA LEU A 85 9.25 2.72 -6.74
C LEU A 85 8.41 4.00 -6.89
N LYS A 86 8.95 5.13 -6.40
CA LYS A 86 8.23 6.41 -6.39
C LYS A 86 8.08 7.02 -7.77
N HIS A 87 9.16 7.08 -8.55
CA HIS A 87 9.23 7.83 -9.82
C HIS A 87 9.29 6.94 -11.06
N TYR A 88 9.56 5.65 -10.88
CA TYR A 88 9.57 4.65 -11.94
C TYR A 88 10.44 5.03 -13.13
N HIS A 89 11.69 5.41 -12.84
CA HIS A 89 12.70 5.59 -13.88
C HIS A 89 13.02 4.26 -14.59
N SER A 90 13.63 4.33 -15.78
CA SER A 90 14.05 3.12 -16.49
C SER A 90 15.29 2.51 -15.83
N GLU A 91 15.38 1.18 -15.86
CA GLU A 91 16.57 0.48 -15.36
C GLU A 91 17.86 0.91 -16.09
N PRO A 92 17.87 1.13 -17.43
CA PRO A 92 19.03 1.69 -18.11
C PRO A 92 19.44 3.09 -17.61
N TYR A 93 18.47 3.92 -17.22
CA TYR A 93 18.75 5.23 -16.64
C TYR A 93 19.41 5.10 -15.26
N ILE A 94 18.90 4.20 -14.41
CA ILE A 94 19.50 3.95 -13.09
C ILE A 94 20.89 3.33 -13.24
N ALA A 95 21.05 2.41 -14.19
CA ALA A 95 22.32 1.77 -14.51
C ALA A 95 23.39 2.80 -14.90
N SER A 96 23.05 3.75 -15.77
CA SER A 96 23.97 4.83 -16.15
C SER A 96 24.29 5.78 -15.01
N LYS A 97 23.32 6.07 -14.12
CA LYS A 97 23.54 6.91 -12.94
C LYS A 97 24.45 6.28 -11.90
N LEU A 98 24.35 4.97 -11.72
CA LEU A 98 25.14 4.21 -10.74
C LEU A 98 26.42 3.62 -11.33
N ASN A 99 26.65 3.79 -12.63
CA ASN A 99 27.76 3.20 -13.38
C ASN A 99 27.85 1.67 -13.20
N ILE A 100 26.71 0.99 -13.25
CA ILE A 100 26.59 -0.48 -13.19
C ILE A 100 25.81 -0.99 -14.39
N SER A 101 25.79 -2.31 -14.59
CA SER A 101 25.01 -2.92 -15.67
C SER A 101 23.50 -2.90 -15.37
N GLN A 102 22.67 -2.88 -16.40
CA GLN A 102 21.22 -3.01 -16.23
C GLN A 102 20.81 -4.31 -15.51
N PRO A 103 21.39 -5.49 -15.83
CA PRO A 103 21.11 -6.70 -15.06
C PRO A 103 21.42 -6.56 -13.57
N ALA A 104 22.51 -5.86 -13.21
CA ALA A 104 22.84 -5.58 -11.82
C ALA A 104 21.75 -4.72 -11.15
N VAL A 105 21.25 -3.67 -11.84
CA VAL A 105 20.11 -2.88 -11.33
C VAL A 105 18.89 -3.76 -11.06
N ASN A 106 18.48 -4.60 -12.01
CA ASN A 106 17.31 -5.47 -11.82
C ASN A 106 17.52 -6.46 -10.66
N TYR A 107 18.71 -7.04 -10.53
CA TYR A 107 19.08 -7.90 -9.40
C TYR A 107 18.94 -7.14 -8.07
N PHE A 108 19.53 -5.95 -7.97
CA PHE A 108 19.47 -5.14 -6.74
C PHE A 108 18.07 -4.68 -6.41
N LEU A 109 17.30 -4.21 -7.40
CA LEU A 109 15.90 -3.84 -7.19
C LEU A 109 15.10 -5.01 -6.62
N SER A 110 15.31 -6.22 -7.15
CA SER A 110 14.63 -7.43 -6.68
C SER A 110 15.05 -7.76 -5.25
N ALA A 111 16.36 -7.78 -4.97
CA ALA A 111 16.90 -8.09 -3.65
C ALA A 111 16.44 -7.08 -2.58
N VAL A 112 16.46 -5.77 -2.88
CA VAL A 112 15.99 -4.75 -1.93
C VAL A 112 14.48 -4.86 -1.72
N VAL A 113 13.69 -5.13 -2.77
CA VAL A 113 12.25 -5.39 -2.62
C VAL A 113 12.00 -6.62 -1.74
N ASP A 114 12.77 -7.70 -1.91
CA ASP A 114 12.65 -8.91 -1.07
C ASP A 114 12.96 -8.62 0.40
N ILE A 115 14.01 -7.82 0.67
CA ILE A 115 14.36 -7.41 2.03
C ILE A 115 13.25 -6.53 2.62
N LEU A 116 12.82 -5.49 1.90
CA LEU A 116 11.75 -4.59 2.35
C LEU A 116 10.44 -5.35 2.57
N HIS A 117 10.13 -6.32 1.72
CA HIS A 117 8.98 -7.19 1.89
C HIS A 117 9.12 -8.04 3.15
N SER A 118 10.28 -8.63 3.40
CA SER A 118 10.48 -9.51 4.55
C SER A 118 10.46 -8.77 5.90
N CYS A 119 10.89 -7.50 5.94
CA CYS A 119 11.02 -6.76 7.21
C CYS A 119 10.06 -5.56 7.37
N VAL A 120 9.77 -4.82 6.31
CA VAL A 120 8.93 -3.61 6.36
C VAL A 120 7.47 -3.96 6.17
N TYR A 121 7.13 -4.84 5.23
CA TYR A 121 5.73 -5.20 5.00
C TYR A 121 5.01 -5.75 6.25
N PRO A 122 5.48 -6.82 6.91
CA PRO A 122 4.80 -7.35 8.10
C PRO A 122 4.81 -6.38 9.29
N ALA A 123 5.77 -5.46 9.36
CA ALA A 123 5.85 -4.47 10.43
C ALA A 123 4.81 -3.34 10.29
N PHE A 124 4.40 -3.01 9.07
CA PHE A 124 3.52 -1.87 8.80
C PHE A 124 2.16 -2.25 8.20
N VAL A 125 2.03 -3.42 7.60
CA VAL A 125 0.78 -3.99 7.09
C VAL A 125 0.56 -5.30 7.80
N SER A 126 -0.23 -5.22 8.85
CA SER A 126 -0.72 -6.37 9.57
C SER A 126 -2.19 -6.15 9.86
N LEU A 127 -2.94 -7.24 9.91
CA LEU A 127 -4.26 -7.19 10.48
C LEU A 127 -4.12 -6.75 11.94
N PRO A 128 -4.97 -5.82 12.40
CA PRO A 128 -4.87 -5.34 13.76
C PRO A 128 -5.00 -6.52 14.73
N ALA A 129 -3.99 -6.77 15.57
CA ALA A 129 -4.08 -7.79 16.64
C ALA A 129 -5.25 -7.50 17.61
N ASP A 130 -5.74 -6.26 17.59
CA ASP A 130 -6.87 -5.75 18.33
C ASP A 130 -8.21 -5.78 17.57
N LEU A 131 -8.32 -6.48 16.43
CA LEU A 131 -9.62 -6.85 15.80
C LEU A 131 -10.61 -7.42 16.83
N ALA A 132 -10.11 -7.94 17.95
CA ALA A 132 -10.93 -8.42 19.04
C ALA A 132 -11.51 -7.33 19.97
N ASN A 133 -10.89 -6.16 20.24
CA ASN A 133 -11.45 -5.14 21.17
C ASN A 133 -10.48 -3.95 21.46
N ARG A 134 -10.52 -2.84 20.71
CA ARG A 134 -9.95 -1.56 21.21
C ARG A 134 -10.85 -0.36 20.95
N ARG A 135 -11.10 0.40 22.02
CA ARG A 135 -11.67 1.75 21.96
C ARG A 135 -10.66 2.69 21.29
N THR A 136 -11.00 3.17 20.10
CA THR A 136 -10.29 4.29 19.48
C THR A 136 -10.83 5.62 20.04
N PRO A 137 -10.18 6.78 19.80
CA PRO A 137 -10.70 8.11 20.17
C PRO A 137 -12.10 8.43 19.60
N HIS A 138 -12.63 7.56 18.74
CA HIS A 138 -13.90 7.64 18.04
C HIS A 138 -14.97 6.74 18.68
N GLY A 139 -14.67 6.19 19.85
CA GLY A 139 -15.55 5.28 20.59
C GLY A 139 -15.35 3.81 20.18
N PRO A 140 -15.86 2.86 20.99
CA PRO A 140 -15.98 1.47 20.59
C PRO A 140 -17.07 1.33 19.52
N GLN A 141 -16.72 0.92 18.29
CA GLN A 141 -17.69 0.20 17.46
C GLN A 141 -17.58 -1.26 17.86
N GLN A 142 -18.70 -1.89 18.21
CA GLN A 142 -18.75 -3.28 18.67
C GLN A 142 -18.33 -4.30 17.59
N ASP A 143 -18.17 -3.87 16.34
CA ASP A 143 -17.66 -4.68 15.23
C ASP A 143 -16.49 -3.94 14.58
N HIS A 144 -15.33 -4.59 14.41
CA HIS A 144 -14.28 -4.01 13.59
C HIS A 144 -14.75 -4.02 12.16
N LYS A 145 -14.84 -2.83 11.56
CA LYS A 145 -15.22 -2.71 10.16
C LYS A 145 -13.95 -2.66 9.32
N LEU A 146 -13.84 -3.51 8.32
CA LEU A 146 -12.84 -3.39 7.26
C LEU A 146 -13.52 -2.80 6.03
N ILE A 147 -12.78 -2.05 5.22
CA ILE A 147 -13.26 -1.63 3.90
C ILE A 147 -12.34 -2.27 2.88
N VAL A 148 -12.91 -2.99 1.91
CA VAL A 148 -12.19 -3.67 0.83
C VAL A 148 -12.53 -3.04 -0.50
N ASP A 149 -11.52 -2.89 -1.34
CA ASP A 149 -11.67 -2.44 -2.72
C ASP A 149 -10.56 -3.06 -3.56
N SER A 150 -10.88 -3.33 -4.82
CA SER A 150 -9.87 -3.77 -5.77
C SER A 150 -9.28 -2.57 -6.47
N THR A 151 -7.98 -2.62 -6.71
CA THR A 151 -7.30 -1.69 -7.59
C THR A 151 -6.55 -2.46 -8.66
N PHE A 152 -5.99 -1.72 -9.61
CA PHE A 152 -5.33 -2.30 -10.76
C PHE A 152 -4.08 -1.52 -11.14
N ILE A 153 -3.11 -2.24 -11.68
CA ILE A 153 -1.88 -1.73 -12.27
C ILE A 153 -1.96 -1.98 -13.77
N ALA A 154 -1.88 -0.92 -14.58
CA ALA A 154 -1.94 -1.05 -16.02
C ALA A 154 -0.71 -1.82 -16.54
N ILE A 155 -0.90 -2.68 -17.54
CA ILE A 155 0.20 -3.38 -18.22
C ILE A 155 0.15 -3.11 -19.72
N HIS A 156 1.27 -3.36 -20.41
CA HIS A 156 1.26 -3.39 -21.87
C HIS A 156 0.39 -4.54 -22.38
N GLU A 157 -0.12 -4.39 -23.59
CA GLU A 157 -0.87 -5.44 -24.27
C GLU A 157 -0.05 -6.74 -24.33
N PRO A 158 -0.56 -7.85 -23.79
CA PRO A 158 0.09 -9.15 -23.92
C PRO A 158 0.21 -9.55 -25.39
N HIS A 159 1.34 -10.15 -25.75
CA HIS A 159 1.54 -10.64 -27.12
C HIS A 159 0.60 -11.79 -27.47
N ASP A 160 0.41 -12.72 -26.52
CA ASP A 160 -0.41 -13.91 -26.66
C ASP A 160 -1.92 -13.62 -26.53
N SER A 161 -2.74 -14.29 -27.34
CA SER A 161 -4.18 -14.05 -27.39
C SER A 161 -4.93 -14.55 -26.15
N GLU A 162 -4.47 -15.64 -25.52
CA GLU A 162 -5.09 -16.14 -24.30
C GLU A 162 -4.75 -15.23 -23.13
N GLN A 163 -3.49 -14.79 -23.03
CA GLN A 163 -3.09 -13.79 -22.03
C GLN A 163 -3.90 -12.49 -22.16
N ARG A 164 -4.22 -12.03 -23.38
CA ARG A 164 -5.08 -10.84 -23.55
C ARG A 164 -6.44 -10.99 -22.88
N LYS A 165 -7.04 -12.18 -22.92
CA LYS A 165 -8.32 -12.45 -22.24
C LYS A 165 -8.15 -12.44 -20.73
N GLU A 166 -7.09 -13.08 -20.23
CA GLU A 166 -6.79 -13.16 -18.80
C GLU A 166 -6.56 -11.77 -18.19
N TYR A 167 -5.72 -10.95 -18.83
CA TYR A 167 -5.37 -9.62 -18.32
C TYR A 167 -6.38 -8.53 -18.68
N TYR A 168 -7.44 -8.84 -19.43
CA TYR A 168 -8.40 -7.83 -19.87
C TYR A 168 -9.04 -7.10 -18.68
N HIS A 169 -8.97 -5.77 -18.71
CA HIS A 169 -9.58 -4.91 -17.72
C HIS A 169 -10.00 -3.58 -18.37
N ALA A 170 -11.30 -3.45 -18.65
CA ALA A 170 -11.86 -2.30 -19.40
C ALA A 170 -11.60 -0.92 -18.75
N LYS A 171 -11.38 -0.85 -17.43
CA LYS A 171 -11.07 0.42 -16.74
C LYS A 171 -9.60 0.82 -16.85
N SER A 172 -8.73 -0.05 -17.38
CA SER A 172 -7.31 0.23 -17.58
C SER A 172 -7.10 1.11 -18.81
N PRO A 173 -6.18 2.08 -18.79
CA PRO A 173 -5.86 2.90 -19.96
C PRO A 173 -5.35 2.08 -21.16
N THR A 174 -4.83 0.89 -20.93
CA THR A 174 -4.37 -0.04 -21.97
C THR A 174 -5.37 -1.15 -22.27
N ASN A 175 -6.53 -1.18 -21.61
CA ASN A 175 -7.45 -2.33 -21.54
C ASN A 175 -6.89 -3.60 -20.89
N TYR A 176 -5.66 -3.57 -20.36
CA TYR A 176 -5.03 -4.70 -19.71
C TYR A 176 -4.48 -4.30 -18.35
N ALA A 177 -4.67 -5.13 -17.34
CA ALA A 177 -4.18 -4.84 -16.00
C ALA A 177 -3.93 -6.09 -15.16
N ILE A 178 -3.16 -5.88 -14.11
CA ILE A 178 -3.05 -6.78 -12.98
C ILE A 178 -3.94 -6.23 -11.87
N LYS A 179 -4.73 -7.10 -11.28
CA LYS A 179 -5.66 -6.79 -10.20
C LYS A 179 -5.05 -7.13 -8.84
N VAL A 180 -5.41 -6.34 -7.84
CA VAL A 180 -5.03 -6.56 -6.44
C VAL A 180 -6.16 -6.04 -5.55
N GLN A 181 -6.42 -6.71 -4.44
CA GLN A 181 -7.32 -6.22 -3.42
C GLN A 181 -6.55 -5.58 -2.27
N VAL A 182 -7.09 -4.48 -1.78
CA VAL A 182 -6.58 -3.77 -0.60
C VAL A 182 -7.70 -3.73 0.44
N ALA A 183 -7.34 -4.01 1.69
CA ALA A 183 -8.22 -3.78 2.83
C ALA A 183 -7.64 -2.71 3.75
N ARG A 184 -8.52 -1.88 4.30
CA ARG A 184 -8.17 -0.89 5.32
C ARG A 184 -9.09 -0.95 6.52
N ASP A 185 -8.60 -0.48 7.65
CA ASP A 185 -9.40 -0.25 8.85
C ASP A 185 -10.04 1.15 8.87
N PHE A 186 -10.88 1.46 9.85
CA PHE A 186 -11.51 2.80 9.96
C PHE A 186 -10.53 3.90 10.39
N ARG A 187 -9.31 3.54 10.80
CA ARG A 187 -8.22 4.46 11.11
C ARG A 187 -7.40 4.84 9.88
N HIS A 188 -7.85 4.45 8.69
CA HIS A 188 -7.21 4.74 7.40
C HIS A 188 -5.86 4.05 7.20
N ARG A 189 -5.60 2.96 7.93
CA ARG A 189 -4.40 2.13 7.74
C ARG A 189 -4.72 1.02 6.77
N ILE A 190 -3.79 0.74 5.85
CA ILE A 190 -3.83 -0.47 5.03
C ILE A 190 -3.51 -1.64 5.97
N VAL A 191 -4.37 -2.65 6.04
CA VAL A 191 -4.18 -3.78 6.96
C VAL A 191 -3.99 -5.10 6.24
N HIS A 192 -4.36 -5.15 4.95
CA HIS A 192 -4.18 -6.32 4.11
C HIS A 192 -4.03 -5.91 2.65
N VAL A 193 -3.17 -6.63 1.93
CA VAL A 193 -3.00 -6.52 0.48
C VAL A 193 -2.87 -7.94 -0.07
N SER A 194 -3.78 -8.32 -0.96
CA SER A 194 -3.78 -9.65 -1.57
C SER A 194 -2.55 -9.86 -2.46
N GLU A 195 -2.37 -11.09 -2.93
CA GLU A 195 -1.51 -11.34 -4.08
C GLU A 195 -2.05 -10.64 -5.35
N CYS A 196 -1.23 -10.62 -6.40
CA CYS A 196 -1.64 -10.16 -7.73
C CYS A 196 -2.49 -11.20 -8.45
N TYR A 197 -3.52 -10.74 -9.16
CA TYR A 197 -4.42 -11.55 -9.98
C TYR A 197 -4.49 -11.01 -11.40
N HIS A 198 -4.96 -11.84 -12.33
CA HIS A 198 -5.27 -11.40 -13.69
C HIS A 198 -6.40 -10.35 -13.68
N GLY A 199 -6.37 -9.41 -14.63
CA GLY A 199 -7.31 -8.28 -14.71
C GLY A 199 -8.79 -8.69 -14.86
N SER A 200 -9.05 -9.85 -15.45
CA SER A 200 -10.39 -10.40 -15.69
C SER A 200 -11.01 -11.09 -14.47
N VAL A 201 -10.23 -11.44 -13.44
CA VAL A 201 -10.72 -12.12 -12.23
C VAL A 201 -11.75 -11.23 -11.53
N HIS A 202 -12.89 -11.78 -11.14
CA HIS A 202 -13.93 -11.01 -10.46
C HIS A 202 -13.49 -10.58 -9.05
N ASP A 203 -13.94 -9.40 -8.60
CA ASP A 203 -13.52 -8.84 -7.31
C ASP A 203 -13.89 -9.75 -6.12
N ILE A 204 -15.06 -10.41 -6.18
CA ILE A 204 -15.46 -11.40 -5.18
C ILE A 204 -14.55 -12.64 -5.14
N THR A 205 -14.06 -13.09 -6.31
CA THR A 205 -13.11 -14.20 -6.39
C THR A 205 -11.79 -13.81 -5.74
N VAL A 206 -11.29 -12.60 -6.04
CA VAL A 206 -10.10 -12.06 -5.38
C VAL A 206 -10.29 -12.02 -3.86
N LEU A 207 -11.44 -11.56 -3.34
CA LEU A 207 -11.69 -11.54 -1.90
C LEU A 207 -11.57 -12.93 -1.26
N ARG A 208 -12.21 -13.93 -1.87
CA ARG A 208 -12.23 -15.32 -1.37
C ARG A 208 -10.85 -15.95 -1.38
N GLU A 209 -10.05 -15.67 -2.40
CA GLU A 209 -8.71 -16.26 -2.56
C GLU A 209 -7.61 -15.43 -1.88
N SER A 210 -7.90 -14.21 -1.42
CA SER A 210 -6.90 -13.29 -0.89
C SER A 210 -6.32 -13.71 0.47
N GLY A 211 -6.92 -14.70 1.14
CA GLY A 211 -6.62 -15.06 2.53
C GLY A 211 -7.19 -14.09 3.57
N LEU A 212 -7.78 -12.95 3.18
CA LEU A 212 -8.33 -11.97 4.13
C LEU A 212 -9.43 -12.59 5.01
N LEU A 213 -10.34 -13.36 4.40
CA LEU A 213 -11.48 -13.95 5.11
C LEU A 213 -11.06 -14.99 6.16
N GLU A 214 -9.88 -15.61 6.00
CA GLU A 214 -9.34 -16.57 6.98
C GLU A 214 -8.95 -15.91 8.31
N HIS A 215 -8.78 -14.59 8.29
CA HIS A 215 -8.33 -13.81 9.45
C HIS A 215 -9.42 -12.89 10.02
N VAL A 216 -10.64 -12.99 9.49
CA VAL A 216 -11.81 -12.19 9.85
C VAL A 216 -12.71 -13.10 10.68
N GLU A 217 -12.82 -12.83 11.98
CA GLU A 217 -13.80 -13.52 12.85
C GLU A 217 -15.23 -13.08 12.48
N GLU A 218 -16.25 -13.85 12.91
CA GLU A 218 -17.67 -13.51 12.72
C GLU A 218 -18.04 -12.09 13.21
N SER A 219 -17.24 -11.52 14.13
CA SER A 219 -17.40 -10.17 14.70
C SER A 219 -16.86 -9.04 13.80
N VAL A 220 -16.22 -9.35 12.67
CA VAL A 220 -15.61 -8.36 11.77
C VAL A 220 -16.48 -8.17 10.53
N GLN A 221 -17.08 -6.98 10.38
CA GLN A 221 -17.88 -6.65 9.19
C GLN A 221 -16.98 -6.07 8.10
N ILE A 222 -16.99 -6.68 6.91
CA ILE A 222 -16.30 -6.12 5.74
C ILE A 222 -17.28 -5.24 4.97
N ILE A 223 -16.84 -4.06 4.55
CA ILE A 223 -17.59 -3.19 3.65
C ILE A 223 -16.97 -3.28 2.27
N GLY A 224 -17.76 -3.69 1.29
CA GLY A 224 -17.37 -3.80 -0.10
C GLY A 224 -18.27 -2.98 -1.02
N ASP A 225 -17.81 -2.81 -2.25
CA ASP A 225 -18.69 -2.36 -3.33
C ASP A 225 -19.70 -3.44 -3.74
N LYS A 226 -20.54 -3.13 -4.74
CA LYS A 226 -21.54 -4.08 -5.24
C LYS A 226 -20.94 -5.28 -5.97
N ALA A 227 -19.66 -5.25 -6.37
CA ALA A 227 -18.99 -6.39 -7.00
C ALA A 227 -18.68 -7.51 -5.98
N TYR A 228 -18.75 -7.22 -4.68
CA TYR A 228 -18.67 -8.20 -3.59
C TYR A 228 -20.02 -8.74 -3.12
N LEU A 229 -21.11 -8.44 -3.84
CA LEU A 229 -22.44 -8.92 -3.46
C LEU A 229 -22.48 -10.46 -3.50
N GLY A 230 -23.00 -11.07 -2.43
CA GLY A 230 -23.12 -12.53 -2.31
C GLY A 230 -22.11 -13.16 -1.35
N GLU A 231 -21.30 -12.36 -0.66
CA GLU A 231 -20.43 -12.79 0.43
C GLU A 231 -21.07 -12.48 1.79
N GLU A 232 -21.11 -13.46 2.69
CA GLU A 232 -21.89 -13.40 3.94
C GLU A 232 -21.42 -12.30 4.89
N TYR A 233 -20.10 -12.16 5.00
CA TYR A 233 -19.45 -11.19 5.89
C TYR A 233 -19.23 -9.82 5.24
N VAL A 234 -19.74 -9.59 4.02
CA VAL A 234 -19.56 -8.34 3.28
C VAL A 234 -20.86 -7.55 3.19
N VAL A 235 -20.88 -6.42 3.89
CA VAL A 235 -21.88 -5.38 3.77
C VAL A 235 -21.67 -4.61 2.48
N THR A 236 -22.67 -4.62 1.60
CA THR A 236 -22.66 -3.90 0.31
C THR A 236 -23.86 -2.96 0.21
N PRO A 237 -23.80 -1.91 -0.65
CA PRO A 237 -24.94 -1.01 -0.84
C PRO A 237 -26.18 -1.75 -1.35
N ARG A 238 -27.35 -1.49 -0.75
CA ARG A 238 -28.65 -2.07 -1.12
C ARG A 238 -28.97 -1.73 -2.59
N LYS A 239 -29.35 -2.74 -3.38
CA LYS A 239 -29.75 -2.59 -4.78
C LYS A 239 -31.19 -2.07 -4.87
N LYS A 240 -31.47 -1.27 -5.90
CA LYS A 240 -32.84 -0.85 -6.23
C LYS A 240 -33.67 -2.11 -6.56
N PRO A 241 -34.78 -2.37 -5.86
CA PRO A 241 -35.65 -3.49 -6.18
C PRO A 241 -36.26 -3.33 -7.57
N ARG A 242 -36.54 -4.44 -8.27
CA ARG A 242 -37.15 -4.37 -9.61
C ARG A 242 -38.52 -3.70 -9.53
N GLY A 243 -38.71 -2.62 -10.28
CA GLY A 243 -39.99 -1.90 -10.36
C GLY A 243 -40.36 -1.07 -9.13
N ARG A 244 -39.44 -0.85 -8.18
CA ARG A 244 -39.67 0.03 -7.02
C ARG A 244 -38.52 0.99 -6.82
N GLU A 245 -38.80 2.14 -6.21
CA GLU A 245 -37.75 3.07 -5.77
C GLU A 245 -37.07 2.60 -4.48
N LEU A 246 -35.86 3.09 -4.25
CA LEU A 246 -35.18 2.93 -2.97
C LEU A 246 -35.97 3.70 -1.90
N THR A 247 -36.19 3.06 -0.75
CA THR A 247 -36.77 3.74 0.41
C THR A 247 -35.80 4.80 0.94
N GLN A 248 -36.28 5.73 1.77
CA GLN A 248 -35.38 6.70 2.41
C GLN A 248 -34.33 5.99 3.28
N GLU A 249 -34.74 4.93 4.00
CA GLU A 249 -33.83 4.10 4.80
C GLU A 249 -32.72 3.46 3.93
N ASP A 250 -33.06 2.93 2.75
CA ASP A 250 -32.06 2.37 1.84
C ASP A 250 -31.10 3.43 1.30
N LYS A 251 -31.58 4.66 1.08
CA LYS A 251 -30.76 5.78 0.64
C LYS A 251 -29.81 6.23 1.74
N ASP A 252 -30.28 6.34 2.96
CA ASP A 252 -29.49 6.75 4.11
C ASP A 252 -28.40 5.69 4.39
N PHE A 253 -28.77 4.41 4.40
CA PHE A 253 -27.81 3.30 4.50
C PHE A 253 -26.76 3.32 3.39
N ASN A 254 -27.18 3.51 2.13
CA ASN A 254 -26.25 3.62 1.01
C ASN A 254 -25.35 4.86 1.12
N CYS A 255 -25.85 5.95 1.70
CA CYS A 255 -25.06 7.16 1.94
C CYS A 255 -23.91 6.86 2.90
N ASP A 256 -24.19 6.19 4.02
CA ASP A 256 -23.18 5.82 5.02
C ASP A 256 -22.13 4.86 4.45
N ILE A 257 -22.57 3.81 3.72
CA ILE A 257 -21.66 2.85 3.09
C ILE A 257 -20.79 3.53 2.02
N ASN A 258 -21.38 4.37 1.17
CA ASN A 258 -20.62 5.06 0.12
C ASN A 258 -19.64 6.09 0.71
N SER A 259 -20.02 6.78 1.80
CA SER A 259 -19.13 7.68 2.54
C SER A 259 -17.92 6.94 3.09
N ALA A 260 -18.12 5.76 3.70
CA ALA A 260 -17.03 4.91 4.16
C ALA A 260 -16.11 4.48 2.98
N ARG A 261 -16.70 4.08 1.84
CA ARG A 261 -15.97 3.65 0.64
C ARG A 261 -15.15 4.76 -0.02
N ALA A 262 -15.58 6.02 0.01
CA ALA A 262 -14.78 7.13 -0.52
C ALA A 262 -13.38 7.19 0.12
N ALA A 263 -13.25 6.72 1.37
CA ALA A 263 -11.99 6.72 2.08
C ALA A 263 -11.01 5.60 1.65
N ILE A 264 -11.47 4.50 1.05
CA ILE A 264 -10.57 3.50 0.43
C ILE A 264 -10.13 3.92 -0.97
N GLU A 265 -10.99 4.62 -1.72
CA GLU A 265 -10.61 5.20 -3.02
C GLU A 265 -9.42 6.15 -2.86
N ASN A 266 -9.41 6.95 -1.79
CA ASN A 266 -8.27 7.81 -1.43
C ASN A 266 -6.98 7.02 -1.16
N ILE A 267 -7.06 5.83 -0.56
CA ILE A 267 -5.90 4.95 -0.33
C ILE A 267 -5.40 4.40 -1.67
N ASN A 268 -6.31 3.94 -2.52
CA ASN A 268 -5.98 3.47 -3.87
C ASN A 268 -5.28 4.57 -4.69
N GLN A 269 -5.75 5.82 -4.59
CA GLN A 269 -5.06 6.96 -5.21
C GLN A 269 -3.67 7.20 -4.60
N ARG A 270 -3.51 7.09 -3.28
CA ARG A 270 -2.20 7.21 -2.62
C ARG A 270 -1.20 6.15 -3.08
N LEU A 271 -1.63 4.89 -3.21
CA LEU A 271 -0.82 3.82 -3.79
C LEU A 271 -0.38 4.19 -5.21
N LYS A 272 -1.30 4.71 -6.03
CA LYS A 272 -1.02 5.17 -7.40
C LYS A 272 -0.12 6.41 -7.50
N THR A 273 0.19 7.09 -6.39
CA THR A 273 1.25 8.12 -6.39
C THR A 273 2.65 7.55 -6.51
N TYR A 274 2.83 6.23 -6.32
CA TYR A 274 4.03 5.53 -6.70
C TYR A 274 3.90 5.20 -8.19
N ALA A 275 4.74 5.81 -9.02
CA ALA A 275 4.62 5.74 -10.46
C ALA A 275 4.71 4.30 -11.02
N ILE A 276 5.31 3.37 -10.26
CA ILE A 276 5.33 1.95 -10.61
C ILE A 276 3.93 1.30 -10.59
N LEU A 277 3.02 1.81 -9.74
CA LEU A 277 1.62 1.35 -9.64
C LEU A 277 0.65 2.25 -10.42
N GLY A 278 0.97 3.55 -10.52
CA GLY A 278 0.13 4.54 -11.21
C GLY A 278 0.31 4.57 -12.73
N GLY A 279 1.48 4.18 -13.23
CA GLY A 279 1.80 4.10 -14.65
C GLY A 279 1.52 2.74 -15.28
N VAL A 280 1.98 2.57 -16.52
CA VAL A 280 2.01 1.25 -17.19
C VAL A 280 3.23 0.49 -16.70
N TYR A 281 3.03 -0.67 -16.09
CA TYR A 281 4.09 -1.54 -15.63
C TYR A 281 4.87 -2.13 -16.82
N ARG A 282 6.19 -1.92 -16.79
CA ARG A 282 7.16 -2.26 -17.85
C ARG A 282 7.92 -3.57 -17.58
N GLY A 283 7.75 -4.16 -16.40
CA GLY A 283 8.39 -5.42 -16.05
C GLY A 283 7.64 -6.62 -16.62
N ARG A 284 8.15 -7.81 -16.31
CA ARG A 284 7.52 -9.08 -16.70
C ARG A 284 6.12 -9.24 -16.09
N VAL A 285 5.12 -9.50 -16.94
CA VAL A 285 3.71 -9.61 -16.54
C VAL A 285 3.38 -10.94 -15.85
N ASP A 286 4.13 -11.99 -16.13
CA ASP A 286 3.96 -13.35 -15.56
C ASP A 286 4.53 -13.52 -14.14
N ASP A 287 5.48 -12.67 -13.73
CA ASP A 287 6.12 -12.75 -12.40
C ASP A 287 5.24 -12.17 -11.27
N PHE A 288 4.14 -12.84 -10.94
CA PHE A 288 3.17 -12.37 -9.93
C PHE A 288 3.79 -12.22 -8.54
N HIS A 289 4.78 -13.06 -8.23
CA HIS A 289 5.46 -13.04 -6.94
C HIS A 289 6.22 -11.71 -6.72
N LYS A 290 7.04 -11.29 -7.69
CA LYS A 290 7.76 -10.01 -7.60
C LYS A 290 6.79 -8.82 -7.53
N LYS A 291 5.71 -8.85 -8.30
CA LYS A 291 4.71 -7.76 -8.33
C LYS A 291 3.94 -7.66 -7.03
N THR A 292 3.55 -8.79 -6.45
CA THR A 292 2.93 -8.88 -5.12
C THR A 292 3.83 -8.24 -4.07
N LYS A 293 5.13 -8.58 -4.06
CA LYS A 293 6.08 -7.96 -3.13
C LYS A 293 6.20 -6.45 -3.33
N ILE A 294 6.27 -5.98 -4.59
CA ILE A 294 6.33 -4.55 -4.90
C ILE A 294 5.12 -3.81 -4.33
N ILE A 295 3.89 -4.29 -4.59
CA ILE A 295 2.69 -3.59 -4.11
C ILE A 295 2.56 -3.64 -2.59
N GLN A 296 2.92 -4.77 -1.97
CA GLN A 296 2.93 -4.94 -0.52
C GLN A 296 3.95 -4.00 0.14
N VAL A 297 5.16 -3.88 -0.41
CA VAL A 297 6.16 -2.89 0.04
C VAL A 297 5.62 -1.47 -0.12
N VAL A 298 5.03 -1.12 -1.27
CA VAL A 298 4.46 0.21 -1.48
C VAL A 298 3.34 0.51 -0.48
N ALA A 299 2.49 -0.46 -0.16
CA ALA A 299 1.44 -0.32 0.86
C ALA A 299 2.02 -0.06 2.25
N ALA A 300 3.09 -0.77 2.63
CA ALA A 300 3.81 -0.54 3.88
C ALA A 300 4.43 0.86 3.95
N LEU A 301 5.05 1.33 2.87
CA LEU A 301 5.58 2.69 2.76
C LEU A 301 4.47 3.74 2.79
N CYS A 302 3.30 3.45 2.20
CA CYS A 302 2.11 4.29 2.32
C CYS A 302 1.63 4.41 3.77
N ASN A 303 1.59 3.31 4.54
CA ASN A 303 1.26 3.34 5.96
C ASN A 303 2.29 4.13 6.78
N LEU A 304 3.58 3.95 6.51
CA LEU A 304 4.64 4.73 7.14
C LEU A 304 4.47 6.24 6.88
N SER A 305 4.09 6.60 5.65
CA SER A 305 3.79 7.99 5.28
C SER A 305 2.50 8.51 5.92
N LEU A 306 1.44 7.69 6.01
CA LEU A 306 0.18 8.02 6.69
C LEU A 306 0.37 8.34 8.17
N ASN A 307 1.28 7.63 8.85
CA ASN A 307 1.63 7.92 10.24
C ASN A 307 2.27 9.31 10.40
N LYS A 308 3.03 9.77 9.40
CA LYS A 308 3.64 11.11 9.39
C LYS A 308 2.69 12.19 8.86
N HIS A 309 1.80 11.83 7.94
CA HIS A 309 0.89 12.71 7.22
C HIS A 309 -0.52 12.09 7.12
N PRO A 310 -1.33 12.22 8.19
CA PRO A 310 -2.68 11.67 8.23
C PRO A 310 -3.58 12.21 7.11
N ILE A 311 -4.57 11.43 6.69
CA ILE A 311 -5.62 11.92 5.78
C ILE A 311 -6.39 13.03 6.51
N ARG A 312 -6.46 14.22 5.92
CA ARG A 312 -7.32 15.30 6.42
C ARG A 312 -8.77 14.82 6.34
N ARG A 313 -9.47 14.89 7.48
CA ARG A 313 -10.92 14.66 7.54
C ARG A 313 -11.66 15.78 6.84
#